data_AF-A0A1A5PGB0-F1
#
_entry.id   AF-A0A1A5PGB0-F1
#
_cell.length_a   1.000
_cell.length_b   1.000
_cell.length_c   1.000
_cell.angle_alpha   90.00
_cell.angle_beta   90.00
_cell.angle_gamma   90.00
#
_symmetry.space_group_name_H-M   'P 1'
#
loop_
_entity.id
_entity.type
_entity.pdbx_description
1 polymer ?
#
loop_
_entity_poly.entity_id
_entity_poly.type
_entity_poly.pdbx_seq_one_letter_code
_entity_poly.pdbx_strand_id
1 'polypeptide(L)'
;MDLSRSVVLPGDGEHAGFHESGPLDQDEQELLRIRIPERDGGPGPTFKITPVWTDPPGAALQNDLDLVVRTADGRERHDNMGTSAGFDRTNNVEQVRWDGIPAGDVEVIVHAHRITRFPQPCAFAWPHLLTAAGLSVRRRSRPVSRARERPLRPVPTRADRA
;
A
#
# COMPACT_ATOMS: atom_id res chain seq x y z
N MET A 1 16.23 2.58 3.08
CA MET A 1 15.48 3.49 2.19
C MET A 1 16.04 4.90 2.43
N ASP A 2 15.80 5.85 1.54
CA ASP A 2 16.13 7.28 1.76
C ASP A 2 14.94 8.13 1.28
N LEU A 3 14.21 8.70 2.22
CA LEU A 3 13.05 9.56 2.01
C LEU A 3 13.39 11.04 2.19
N SER A 4 14.66 11.42 2.31
CA SER A 4 15.08 12.82 2.50
C SER A 4 14.63 13.78 1.37
N ARG A 5 14.29 13.22 0.20
CA ARG A 5 13.77 13.95 -0.97
C ARG A 5 12.28 13.70 -1.24
N SER A 6 11.59 13.04 -0.32
CA SER A 6 10.15 12.83 -0.43
C SER A 6 9.40 14.15 -0.20
N VAL A 7 8.31 14.33 -0.95
CA VAL A 7 7.53 15.57 -0.93
C VAL A 7 6.08 15.23 -0.57
N VAL A 8 5.56 15.93 0.44
CA VAL A 8 4.11 16.05 0.65
C VAL A 8 3.66 17.32 -0.06
N LEU A 9 2.62 17.22 -0.88
CA LEU A 9 2.14 18.38 -1.63
C LEU A 9 1.55 19.44 -0.69
N PRO A 10 1.71 20.74 -1.00
CA PRO A 10 1.07 21.81 -0.24
C PRO A 10 -0.45 21.63 -0.17
N GLY A 11 -1.03 21.76 1.03
CA GLY A 11 -2.45 21.52 1.29
C GLY A 11 -2.78 20.15 1.90
N ASP A 12 -1.85 19.18 1.82
CA ASP A 12 -2.04 17.84 2.38
C ASP A 12 -1.30 17.60 3.71
N GLY A 13 -0.49 18.58 4.15
CA GLY A 13 0.57 18.42 5.15
C GLY A 13 0.16 18.00 6.57
N GLU A 14 -1.11 18.08 6.94
CA GLU A 14 -1.60 17.62 8.25
C GLU A 14 -2.13 16.18 8.23
N HIS A 15 -2.38 15.61 7.05
CA HIS A 15 -3.14 14.36 6.89
C HIS A 15 -2.51 13.39 5.88
N ALA A 16 -1.37 13.74 5.31
CA ALA A 16 -0.54 12.91 4.45
C ALA A 16 0.91 12.97 4.95
N GLY A 17 1.71 11.97 4.64
CA GLY A 17 3.09 11.96 5.07
C GLY A 17 3.84 10.69 4.74
N PHE A 18 5.08 10.69 5.20
CA PHE A 18 5.99 9.57 5.09
C PHE A 18 6.86 9.52 6.34
N HIS A 19 7.40 8.34 6.63
CA HIS A 19 8.27 8.13 7.78
C HIS A 19 9.32 7.07 7.44
N GLU A 20 10.55 7.27 7.90
CA GLU A 20 11.60 6.25 7.81
C GLU A 20 11.79 5.62 9.17
N SER A 21 11.69 4.29 9.19
CA SER A 21 11.96 3.50 10.37
C SER A 21 13.39 2.98 10.33
N GLY A 22 13.99 2.97 11.51
CA GLY A 22 15.31 2.39 11.72
C GLY A 22 15.32 0.89 11.39
N PRO A 23 16.50 0.29 11.25
CA PRO A 23 16.54 -1.15 11.09
C PRO A 23 16.10 -1.82 12.39
N LEU A 24 15.07 -2.65 12.31
CA LEU A 24 14.53 -3.40 13.45
C LEU A 24 15.22 -4.75 13.57
N ASP A 25 15.69 -5.07 14.78
CA ASP A 25 16.04 -6.45 15.16
C ASP A 25 14.78 -7.30 15.32
N GLN A 26 14.92 -8.62 15.35
CA GLN A 26 13.77 -9.50 15.55
C GLN A 26 13.04 -9.16 16.85
N ASP A 27 11.71 -9.23 16.80
CA ASP A 27 10.78 -8.93 17.89
C ASP A 27 10.77 -7.45 18.33
N GLU A 28 11.58 -6.59 17.71
CA GLU A 28 11.49 -5.15 17.91
C GLU A 28 10.29 -4.54 17.18
N GLN A 29 9.87 -3.38 17.68
CA GLN A 29 8.76 -2.63 17.13
C GLN A 29 9.13 -1.17 16.97
N GLU A 30 8.60 -0.57 15.91
CA GLU A 30 8.54 0.87 15.77
C GLU A 30 7.09 1.34 15.83
N LEU A 31 6.87 2.46 16.53
CA LEU A 31 5.56 3.04 16.71
C LEU A 31 5.53 4.47 16.17
N LEU A 32 4.60 4.70 15.25
CA LEU A 32 4.27 6.01 14.71
C LEU A 32 2.86 6.41 15.15
N ARG A 33 2.71 7.59 15.75
CA ARG A 33 1.40 8.15 16.07
C ARG A 33 0.92 9.06 14.95
N ILE A 34 -0.29 8.83 14.47
CA ILE A 34 -0.96 9.69 13.48
C ILE A 34 -2.27 10.18 14.07
N ARG A 35 -2.52 11.49 13.97
CA ARG A 35 -3.78 12.09 14.39
C ARG A 35 -4.81 11.97 13.27
N ILE A 36 -5.92 11.32 13.54
CA ILE A 36 -7.12 11.39 12.71
C ILE A 36 -7.96 12.60 13.16
N PRO A 37 -8.25 13.57 12.28
CA PRO A 37 -9.02 14.75 12.62
C PRO A 37 -10.47 14.41 12.92
N GLU A 38 -11.07 15.20 13.82
CA GLU A 38 -12.51 15.22 13.98
C GLU A 38 -13.18 15.76 12.71
N ARG A 39 -14.40 15.31 12.45
CA ARG A 39 -15.20 15.77 11.31
C ARG A 39 -16.62 16.09 11.75
N ASP A 40 -17.15 17.18 11.21
CA ASP A 40 -18.51 17.63 11.47
C ASP A 40 -19.52 16.71 10.77
N GLY A 41 -20.01 15.72 11.50
CA GLY A 41 -21.04 14.78 11.03
C GLY A 41 -20.57 13.80 9.94
N GLY A 42 -21.21 12.64 9.90
CA GLY A 42 -20.90 11.57 8.94
C GLY A 42 -19.82 10.59 9.40
N PRO A 43 -19.51 9.57 8.58
CA PRO A 43 -18.49 8.59 8.90
C PRO A 43 -17.08 9.20 8.86
N GLY A 44 -16.18 8.64 9.67
CA GLY A 44 -14.76 9.03 9.69
C GLY A 44 -14.08 8.91 8.30
N PRO A 45 -12.90 9.52 8.12
CA PRO A 45 -12.14 9.39 6.88
C PRO A 45 -11.77 7.94 6.57
N THR A 46 -11.35 7.71 5.32
CA THR A 46 -10.55 6.53 5.00
C THR A 46 -9.09 6.82 5.37
N PHE A 47 -8.55 6.06 6.32
CA PHE A 47 -7.13 6.01 6.61
C PHE A 47 -6.47 4.89 5.79
N LYS A 48 -5.30 5.18 5.24
CA LYS A 48 -4.51 4.20 4.51
C LYS A 48 -3.04 4.44 4.80
N ILE A 49 -2.31 3.38 5.11
CA ILE A 49 -0.86 3.45 5.30
C ILE A 49 -0.21 2.21 4.70
N THR A 50 0.97 2.41 4.13
CA THR A 50 1.75 1.38 3.45
C THR A 50 3.19 1.46 3.92
N PRO A 51 3.68 0.47 4.69
CA PRO A 51 5.10 0.22 4.83
C PRO A 51 5.63 -0.57 3.62
N VAL A 52 6.89 -0.32 3.30
CA VAL A 52 7.66 -1.08 2.33
C VAL A 52 9.08 -1.28 2.85
N TRP A 53 9.64 -2.45 2.58
CA TRP A 53 11.03 -2.74 2.88
C TRP A 53 11.72 -3.44 1.72
N THR A 54 13.02 -3.20 1.60
CA THR A 54 13.87 -3.93 0.67
C THR A 54 14.26 -5.24 1.35
N ASP A 55 13.52 -6.30 1.06
CA ASP A 55 13.79 -7.64 1.57
C ASP A 55 15.13 -8.18 1.03
N PRO A 56 15.95 -8.86 1.85
CA PRO A 56 17.15 -9.52 1.37
C PRO A 56 16.86 -10.54 0.26
N PRO A 57 17.80 -10.79 -0.67
CA PRO A 57 17.57 -11.73 -1.76
C PRO A 57 17.39 -13.17 -1.25
N GLY A 58 16.31 -13.82 -1.68
CA GLY A 58 16.01 -15.22 -1.36
C GLY A 58 14.84 -15.77 -2.18
N ALA A 59 14.55 -17.07 -2.01
CA ALA A 59 13.49 -17.75 -2.76
C ALA A 59 12.06 -17.41 -2.28
N ALA A 60 11.94 -16.82 -1.09
CA ALA A 60 10.71 -16.39 -0.45
C ALA A 60 11.00 -15.16 0.41
N LEU A 61 9.99 -14.59 1.07
CA LEU A 61 10.14 -13.50 2.04
C LEU A 61 11.20 -13.88 3.09
N GLN A 62 12.31 -13.13 3.14
CA GLN A 62 13.40 -13.37 4.07
C GLN A 62 13.09 -12.73 5.42
N ASN A 63 12.81 -11.44 5.44
CA ASN A 63 12.44 -10.69 6.62
C ASN A 63 10.94 -10.39 6.56
N ASP A 64 10.25 -10.80 7.63
CA ASP A 64 8.80 -10.74 7.79
C ASP A 64 8.51 -9.65 8.83
N LEU A 65 7.96 -8.54 8.34
CA LEU A 65 7.49 -7.43 9.18
C LEU A 65 5.97 -7.47 9.17
N ASP A 66 5.36 -7.20 10.32
CA ASP A 66 3.92 -7.07 10.48
C ASP A 66 3.54 -5.60 10.62
N LEU A 67 2.46 -5.17 9.98
CA LEU A 67 1.82 -3.88 10.17
C LEU A 67 0.53 -4.01 10.97
N VAL A 68 0.47 -3.30 12.10
CA VAL A 68 -0.75 -3.12 12.89
C VAL A 68 -1.12 -1.64 12.93
N VAL A 69 -2.40 -1.34 12.68
CA VAL A 69 -2.99 -0.05 13.03
C VAL A 69 -3.95 -0.26 14.17
N ARG A 70 -3.72 0.44 15.29
CA ARG A 70 -4.53 0.37 16.50
C ARG A 70 -5.16 1.72 16.81
N THR A 71 -6.47 1.72 17.03
CA THR A 71 -7.21 2.90 17.50
C THR A 71 -7.22 2.99 19.02
N ALA A 72 -7.49 4.18 19.57
CA ALA A 72 -7.55 4.40 21.02
C ALA A 72 -8.57 3.53 21.77
N ASP A 73 -9.61 3.03 21.08
CA ASP A 73 -10.59 2.07 21.61
C ASP A 73 -10.13 0.60 21.54
N GLY A 74 -8.88 0.35 21.15
CA GLY A 74 -8.26 -0.97 21.11
C GLY A 74 -8.60 -1.81 19.88
N ARG A 75 -9.33 -1.28 18.89
CA ARG A 75 -9.56 -2.00 17.63
C ARG A 75 -8.29 -2.00 16.78
N GLU A 76 -8.09 -3.10 16.06
CA GLU A 76 -6.92 -3.30 15.21
C GLU A 76 -7.29 -3.67 13.77
N ARG A 77 -6.39 -3.30 12.86
CA ARG A 77 -6.33 -3.75 11.47
C ARG A 77 -4.92 -4.19 11.17
N HIS A 78 -4.76 -5.34 10.54
CA HIS A 78 -3.47 -5.92 10.20
C HIS A 78 -3.20 -5.85 8.69
N ASP A 79 -1.93 -5.83 8.30
CA ASP A 79 -1.42 -5.86 6.92
C ASP A 79 -2.23 -6.72 5.95
N ASN A 80 -2.76 -6.13 4.88
CA ASN A 80 -3.41 -6.86 3.78
C ASN A 80 -4.58 -7.81 4.19
N MET A 81 -4.92 -7.92 5.48
CA MET A 81 -5.91 -8.84 6.04
C MET A 81 -7.32 -8.27 5.95
N GLY A 82 -7.44 -6.99 5.62
CA GLY A 82 -8.70 -6.26 5.63
C GLY A 82 -9.29 -6.27 7.04
N THR A 83 -10.33 -7.08 7.25
CA THR A 83 -10.97 -7.22 8.57
C THR A 83 -10.65 -8.53 9.28
N SER A 84 -9.87 -9.40 8.65
CA SER A 84 -9.54 -10.71 9.19
C SER A 84 -8.47 -10.59 10.26
N ALA A 85 -8.42 -11.58 11.15
CA ALA A 85 -7.29 -11.77 12.04
C ALA A 85 -6.11 -12.40 11.28
N GLY A 86 -4.93 -12.37 11.89
CA GLY A 86 -3.69 -12.87 11.30
C GLY A 86 -2.87 -11.78 10.65
N PHE A 87 -1.89 -12.18 9.84
CA PHE A 87 -0.92 -11.30 9.21
C PHE A 87 -0.52 -11.87 7.84
N ASP A 88 -0.17 -11.01 6.90
CA ASP A 88 0.52 -11.35 5.66
C ASP A 88 1.89 -11.93 5.98
N ARG A 89 2.29 -12.95 5.22
CA ARG A 89 3.54 -13.70 5.41
C ARG A 89 4.33 -13.83 4.12
N THR A 90 3.93 -13.07 3.11
CA THR A 90 4.36 -13.30 1.72
C THR A 90 4.82 -12.04 1.01
N ASN A 91 4.44 -10.86 1.48
CA ASN A 91 4.74 -9.60 0.83
C ASN A 91 5.71 -8.75 1.65
N ASN A 92 6.58 -8.01 0.95
CA ASN A 92 7.42 -6.96 1.51
C ASN A 92 6.85 -5.55 1.30
N VAL A 93 5.58 -5.51 0.90
CA VAL A 93 4.75 -4.32 0.74
C VAL A 93 3.42 -4.66 1.37
N GLU A 94 3.08 -3.93 2.41
CA GLU A 94 1.85 -4.16 3.16
C GLU A 94 0.97 -2.94 3.17
N GLN A 95 -0.31 -3.12 3.46
CA GLN A 95 -1.22 -2.00 3.56
C GLN A 95 -2.33 -2.28 4.57
N VAL A 96 -2.57 -1.30 5.43
CA VAL A 96 -3.85 -1.18 6.12
C VAL A 96 -4.68 -0.12 5.42
N ARG A 97 -5.93 -0.46 5.08
CA ARG A 97 -6.97 0.48 4.65
C ARG A 97 -8.14 0.37 5.62
N TRP A 98 -8.46 1.48 6.29
CA TRP A 98 -9.52 1.54 7.28
C TRP A 98 -10.55 2.60 6.89
N ASP A 99 -11.68 2.15 6.37
CA ASP A 99 -12.82 3.02 6.05
C ASP A 99 -13.58 3.41 7.33
N GLY A 100 -13.88 4.70 7.49
CA GLY A 100 -14.62 5.16 8.67
C GLY A 100 -13.82 5.03 9.96
N ILE A 101 -12.50 5.21 9.92
CA ILE A 101 -11.67 5.13 11.13
C ILE A 101 -12.12 6.23 12.11
N PRO A 102 -12.21 5.95 13.42
CA PRO A 102 -12.54 6.96 14.41
C PRO A 102 -11.54 8.12 14.41
N ALA A 103 -12.04 9.32 14.70
CA ALA A 103 -11.19 10.44 15.05
C ALA A 103 -10.42 10.13 16.34
N GLY A 104 -9.22 10.68 16.49
CA GLY A 104 -8.34 10.35 17.60
C GLY A 104 -6.93 10.02 17.14
N ASP A 105 -6.08 9.70 18.10
CA ASP A 105 -4.75 9.19 17.81
C ASP A 105 -4.85 7.72 17.43
N VAL A 106 -4.14 7.35 16.37
CA VAL A 106 -3.94 5.96 16.00
C VAL A 106 -2.46 5.63 16.11
N GLU A 107 -2.20 4.43 16.63
CA GLU A 107 -0.85 3.86 16.68
C GLU A 107 -0.66 3.00 15.44
N VAL A 108 0.30 3.38 14.61
CA VAL A 108 0.81 2.55 13.53
C VAL A 108 2.05 1.85 14.07
N ILE A 109 2.01 0.53 14.08
CA ILE A 109 3.05 -0.32 14.64
C ILE A 109 3.60 -1.16 13.50
N VAL A 110 4.92 -1.17 13.34
CA VAL A 110 5.61 -2.20 12.56
C VAL A 110 6.38 -3.08 13.53
N HIS A 111 6.19 -4.39 13.40
CA HIS A 111 6.80 -5.39 14.25
C HIS A 111 7.66 -6.34 13.42
N ALA A 112 8.91 -6.53 13.81
CA ALA A 112 9.84 -7.44 13.15
C ALA A 112 9.59 -8.90 13.56
N HIS A 113 8.49 -9.47 13.08
CA HIS A 113 8.04 -10.84 13.41
C HIS A 113 9.12 -11.90 13.17
N ARG A 114 9.83 -11.82 12.04
CA ARG A 114 10.96 -12.72 11.77
C ARG A 114 12.03 -12.03 10.94
N ILE A 115 13.24 -11.96 11.49
CA ILE A 115 14.41 -11.45 10.80
C ILE A 115 15.35 -12.62 10.52
N THR A 116 15.48 -13.02 9.26
CA THR A 116 16.40 -14.10 8.87
C THR A 116 17.79 -13.57 8.50
N ARG A 117 17.88 -12.31 8.09
CA ARG A 117 19.15 -11.66 7.74
C ARG A 117 19.13 -10.21 8.13
N PHE A 118 20.03 -9.86 9.05
CA PHE A 118 20.35 -8.50 9.55
C PHE A 118 19.14 -7.61 9.90
N PRO A 119 19.31 -6.63 10.78
CA PRO A 119 18.23 -5.70 11.12
C PRO A 119 17.61 -5.04 9.89
N GLN A 120 16.27 -4.99 9.83
CA GLN A 120 15.52 -4.60 8.62
C GLN A 120 14.92 -3.20 8.74
N PRO A 121 15.38 -2.21 7.95
CA PRO A 121 14.74 -0.90 7.90
C PRO A 121 13.50 -0.93 7.00
N CYS A 122 12.54 -0.07 7.28
CA CYS A 122 11.36 0.12 6.44
C CYS A 122 11.00 1.60 6.24
N ALA A 123 10.12 1.86 5.29
CA ALA A 123 9.62 3.19 4.96
C ALA A 123 8.09 3.15 4.89
N PHE A 124 7.44 4.16 5.45
CA PHE A 124 5.99 4.33 5.44
C PHE A 124 5.58 5.45 4.49
N ALA A 125 4.41 5.29 3.88
CA ALA A 125 3.70 6.38 3.24
C ALA A 125 2.21 6.30 3.52
N TRP A 126 1.58 7.45 3.76
CA TRP A 126 0.13 7.59 3.86
C TRP A 126 -0.33 8.81 3.05
N PRO A 127 -1.36 8.65 2.20
CA PRO A 127 -1.92 9.77 1.46
C PRO A 127 -2.83 10.60 2.35
N HIS A 128 -3.26 11.74 1.81
CA HIS A 128 -4.29 12.57 2.43
C HIS A 128 -5.54 11.75 2.78
N LEU A 129 -6.09 12.00 3.98
CA LEU A 129 -7.29 11.36 4.48
C LEU A 129 -8.50 11.62 3.58
N LEU A 130 -8.95 10.59 2.88
CA LEU A 130 -10.03 10.72 1.91
C LEU A 130 -11.39 10.77 2.62
N THR A 131 -12.29 11.64 2.13
CA THR A 131 -13.73 11.51 2.38
C THR A 131 -14.33 10.51 1.40
N ALA A 132 -15.33 9.75 1.82
CA ALA A 132 -16.13 8.94 0.91
C ALA A 132 -16.77 9.77 -0.22
N ALA A 133 -17.01 11.08 0.00
CA ALA A 133 -17.55 12.02 -0.97
C ALA A 133 -16.53 12.50 -2.03
N GLY A 134 -15.22 12.34 -1.81
CA GLY A 134 -14.17 12.84 -2.71
C GLY A 134 -13.72 11.87 -3.80
N LEU A 135 -14.16 10.61 -3.77
CA LEU A 135 -13.63 9.55 -4.64
C LEU A 135 -14.41 9.42 -5.96
N SER A 136 -14.21 10.34 -6.92
CA SER A 136 -14.57 10.09 -8.33
C SER A 136 -13.35 9.64 -9.11
N VAL A 137 -13.03 8.35 -9.08
CA VAL A 137 -12.06 7.78 -10.02
C VAL A 137 -12.74 7.64 -11.38
N ARG A 138 -12.58 8.64 -12.25
CA ARG A 138 -12.83 8.45 -13.69
C ARG A 138 -11.68 7.61 -14.25
N ARG A 139 -11.83 6.28 -14.24
CA ARG A 139 -10.99 5.42 -15.09
C ARG A 139 -11.14 5.90 -16.53
N ARG A 140 -10.10 6.53 -17.09
CA ARG A 140 -10.02 6.70 -18.54
C ARG A 140 -9.72 5.34 -19.14
N SER A 141 -10.76 4.58 -19.45
CA SER A 141 -10.65 3.44 -20.36
C SER A 141 -10.20 4.00 -21.70
N ARG A 142 -8.94 3.77 -22.10
CA ARG A 142 -8.58 3.92 -23.52
C ARG A 142 -9.44 2.91 -24.29
N PRO A 143 -10.20 3.32 -25.32
CA PRO A 143 -10.86 2.34 -26.16
C PRO A 143 -9.78 1.49 -26.83
N VAL A 144 -9.84 0.17 -26.63
CA VAL A 144 -9.08 -0.78 -27.42
C VAL A 144 -9.57 -0.60 -28.85
N SER A 145 -8.74 0.01 -29.69
CA SER A 145 -9.01 0.07 -31.13
C SER A 145 -8.94 -1.36 -31.64
N ARG A 146 -10.08 -1.94 -32.03
CA ARG A 146 -10.12 -3.19 -32.79
C ARG A 146 -9.23 -3.01 -34.00
N ALA A 147 -8.08 -3.69 -34.03
CA ALA A 147 -7.31 -3.82 -35.25
C ALA A 147 -8.23 -4.44 -36.30
N ARG A 148 -8.43 -3.75 -37.43
CA ARG A 148 -9.11 -4.32 -38.58
C ARG A 148 -8.26 -5.50 -39.05
N GLU A 149 -8.78 -6.71 -38.94
CA GLU A 149 -8.20 -7.87 -39.60
C GLU A 149 -8.06 -7.55 -41.09
N ARG A 150 -6.82 -7.53 -41.58
CA ARG A 150 -6.54 -7.50 -43.00
C ARG A 150 -6.90 -8.87 -43.56
N PRO A 151 -7.69 -8.97 -44.64
CA PRO A 151 -7.93 -10.26 -45.29
C PRO A 151 -6.60 -10.81 -45.80
N LEU A 152 -6.34 -12.09 -45.53
CA LEU A 152 -5.22 -12.83 -46.11
C LEU A 152 -5.34 -12.81 -47.63
N ARG A 153 -4.28 -12.36 -48.32
CA ARG A 153 -4.21 -12.47 -49.79
C ARG A 153 -4.15 -13.95 -50.18
N PRO A 154 -4.94 -14.40 -51.17
CA PRO A 154 -4.81 -15.77 -51.68
C PRO A 154 -3.44 -15.96 -52.34
N VAL A 155 -2.83 -17.11 -52.05
CA VAL A 155 -1.58 -17.59 -52.67
C VAL A 155 -1.91 -18.04 -54.10
N PRO A 156 -1.22 -17.56 -55.15
CA PRO A 156 -1.46 -18.04 -56.50
C PRO A 156 -0.90 -19.46 -56.66
N THR A 157 -1.78 -20.39 -57.03
CA THR A 157 -1.46 -21.76 -57.41
C THR A 157 -0.70 -21.77 -58.74
N ARG A 158 0.46 -22.44 -58.75
CA ARG A 158 1.28 -22.64 -59.95
C ARG A 158 0.67 -23.81 -60.74
N ALA A 159 0.01 -23.51 -61.85
CA ALA A 159 -0.31 -24.50 -62.88
C ALA A 159 -0.08 -23.87 -64.27
N ASP A 160 0.83 -24.51 -64.99
CA ASP A 160 1.03 -24.57 -66.44
C ASP A 160 1.26 -23.28 -67.22
N ARG A 161 2.50 -23.15 -67.69
CA ARG A 161 2.75 -23.17 -69.14
C ARG A 161 4.12 -23.78 -69.45
N ALA A 162 4.05 -24.67 -70.44
CA ALA A 162 5.13 -25.31 -71.17
C ALA A 162 6.14 -24.31 -71.76
#